data_AF-B9D1D9-F1
#
_entry.id   AF-B9D1D9-F1
#
_cell.length_a   1.000
_cell.length_b   1.000
_cell.length_c   1.000
_cell.angle_alpha   90.00
_cell.angle_beta   90.00
_cell.angle_gamma   90.00
#
_symmetry.space_group_name_H-M   'P 1'
#
loop_
_entity.id
_entity.type
_entity.pdbx_description
1 polymer ?
#
loop_
_entity_poly.entity_id
_entity_poly.type
_entity_poly.pdbx_seq_one_letter_code
_entity_poly.pdbx_strand_id
1 'polypeptide(L)' 'MRAVVVEISNELADGIYVIVVKNGLEKSSFLKLKKNISWAMKKLGCIKSNI' A
#
# COMPACT_ATOMS: atom_id res chain seq x y z
N MET A 1 9.22 -2.31 4.05
CA MET A 1 8.35 -2.26 2.85
C MET A 1 7.59 -3.56 2.62
N ARG A 2 8.27 -4.70 2.42
CA ARG A 2 7.61 -6.00 2.18
C ARG A 2 6.51 -6.35 3.20
N ALA A 3 6.77 -6.17 4.49
CA ALA A 3 5.79 -6.41 5.55
C ALA A 3 4.51 -5.57 5.40
N VAL A 4 4.62 -4.30 4.98
CA VAL A 4 3.44 -3.45 4.75
C VAL A 4 2.61 -3.96 3.57
N VAL A 5 3.28 -4.38 2.49
CA VAL A 5 2.62 -4.91 1.29
C VAL A 5 1.88 -6.21 1.62
N VAL A 6 2.48 -7.10 2.41
CA VAL A 6 1.84 -8.34 2.88
C VAL A 6 0.59 -8.05 3.72
N GLU A 7 0.61 -7.03 4.58
CA GLU A 7 -0.58 -6.71 5.38
C GLU A 7 -1.75 -6.19 4.54
N ILE A 8 -1.47 -5.41 3.50
CA ILE A 8 -2.53 -4.81 2.67
C ILE A 8 -2.94 -5.71 1.50
N SER A 9 -2.17 -6.75 1.15
CA SER A 9 -2.40 -7.55 -0.06
C SER A 9 -3.76 -8.25 -0.05
N ASN A 10 -4.29 -8.60 1.13
CA ASN A 10 -5.60 -9.22 1.24
C ASN A 10 -6.74 -8.29 0.80
N GLU A 11 -6.54 -6.97 0.89
CA GLU A 11 -7.49 -5.92 0.52
C GLU A 11 -7.34 -5.47 -0.95
N LEU A 12 -6.23 -5.81 -1.61
CA LEU A 12 -5.95 -5.37 -2.98
C LEU A 12 -6.65 -6.24 -4.02
N ALA A 13 -7.20 -5.62 -5.06
CA ALA A 13 -7.72 -6.33 -6.22
C ALA A 13 -6.61 -7.13 -6.92
N ASP A 14 -7.00 -8.11 -7.74
CA ASP A 14 -6.02 -8.86 -8.53
C ASP A 14 -5.34 -7.94 -9.55
N GLY A 15 -4.01 -7.95 -9.58
CA GLY A 15 -3.25 -7.07 -10.46
C GLY A 15 -1.75 -7.03 -10.14
N ILE A 16 -1.02 -6.28 -10.95
CA ILE A 16 0.42 -6.06 -10.76
C ILE A 16 0.62 -4.67 -10.15
N TYR A 17 1.29 -4.62 -8.99
CA TYR A 17 1.56 -3.39 -8.26
C TYR A 17 3.05 -3.08 -8.24
N VAL A 18 3.42 -1.92 -8.78
CA VAL A 18 4.80 -1.40 -8.72
C VAL A 18 4.84 -0.23 -7.75
N ILE A 19 5.59 -0.38 -6.65
CA ILE A 19 5.73 0.67 -5.64
C ILE A 19 7.15 1.24 -5.69
N VAL A 20 7.26 2.52 -6.02
CA VAL A 20 8.52 3.26 -6.05
C VAL A 20 8.58 4.18 -4.84
N VAL A 21 9.59 3.98 -4.00
CA VAL A 21 9.78 4.76 -2.77
C VAL A 21 10.82 5.84 -3.03
N LYS A 22 10.47 7.11 -2.76
CA LYS A 22 11.42 8.23 -2.85
C LYS A 22 12.41 8.17 -1.68
N ASN A 23 13.63 8.66 -1.90
CA ASN A 23 14.64 8.82 -0.85
C ASN A 23 14.11 9.66 0.32
N GLY A 24 14.53 9.33 1.55
CA GLY A 24 14.13 10.02 2.77
C GLY A 24 12.94 9.38 3.51
N LEU A 25 12.33 8.34 2.95
CA LEU A 25 11.23 7.61 3.59
C LEU A 25 11.71 6.58 4.64
N GLU A 26 13.02 6.34 4.77
CA GLU A 26 13.61 5.47 5.81
C GLU A 26 13.23 5.87 7.24
N LYS A 27 12.94 7.15 7.48
CA LYS A 27 12.56 7.66 8.81
C LYS A 27 11.07 7.48 9.13
N SER A 28 10.27 6.98 8.19
CA SER A 28 8.83 6.79 8.43
C SER A 28 8.56 5.51 9.20
N SER A 29 7.78 5.61 10.27
CA SER A 29 7.34 4.43 11.02
C SER A 29 6.51 3.49 10.12
N PHE A 30 6.52 2.21 10.47
CA PHE A 30 5.72 1.18 9.79
C PHE A 30 4.24 1.59 9.68
N LEU A 31 3.66 2.08 10.78
CA LEU A 31 2.26 2.50 10.83
C LEU A 31 1.96 3.65 9.87
N LYS A 32 2.88 4.62 9.75
CA LYS A 32 2.74 5.75 8.83
C LYS A 32 2.82 5.29 7.38
N LEU A 33 3.73 4.36 7.07
CA LEU A 33 3.85 3.77 5.74
C LEU A 33 2.58 2.99 5.36
N LYS A 34 2.08 2.14 6.25
CA LYS A 34 0.84 1.38 6.05
C LYS A 34 -0.33 2.32 5.74
N LYS A 35 -0.56 3.32 6.60
CA LYS A 35 -1.66 4.28 6.42
C LYS A 35 -1.57 5.02 5.09
N ASN A 36 -0.38 5.49 4.72
CA ASN A 36 -0.18 6.23 3.47
C ASN A 36 -0.42 5.35 2.24
N ILE A 37 0.08 4.11 2.25
CA ILE A 37 -0.07 3.18 1.14
C ILE A 37 -1.54 2.73 1.01
N SER A 38 -2.19 2.35 2.10
CA SER A 38 -3.63 1.99 2.08
C SER A 38 -4.49 3.13 1.53
N TRP A 39 -4.20 4.38 1.94
CA TRP A 39 -4.91 5.55 1.41
C TRP A 39 -4.66 5.74 -0.10
N ALA A 40 -3.43 5.58 -0.56
CA ALA A 40 -3.09 5.68 -1.98
C ALA A 40 -3.80 4.60 -2.81
N MET A 41 -3.77 3.34 -2.35
CA MET A 41 -4.44 2.22 -3.03
C MET A 41 -5.96 2.41 -3.10
N LYS A 42 -6.58 2.90 -2.02
CA LYS A 42 -8.00 3.28 -2.02
C LYS A 42 -8.30 4.35 -3.06
N LYS A 43 -7.49 5.41 -3.09
CA LYS A 43 -7.68 6.54 -4.01
C LYS A 43 -7.51 6.13 -5.48
N LEU A 44 -6.63 5.17 -5.74
CA LEU A 44 -6.40 4.62 -7.09
C LEU A 44 -7.42 3.57 -7.51
N GLY A 45 -8.39 3.22 -6.66
CA GLY A 45 -9.38 2.17 -6.96
C GLY A 45 -8.79 0.76 -6.96
N CYS A 46 -7.67 0.56 -6.27
CA CYS A 46 -6.96 -0.71 -6.23
C CYS A 46 -7.45 -1.67 -5.14
N ILE A 47 -8.38 -1.24 -4.28
CA ILE A 47 -8.97 -2.07 -3.23
C ILE A 47 -10.07 -2.93 -3.85
N LYS A 48 -10.18 -4.20 -3.42
CA LYS A 48 -11.28 -5.09 -3.79
C LYS A 48 -12.60 -4.37 -3.54
N SER A 49 -13.33 -4.10 -4.61
CA SER A 49 -14.71 -3.67 -4.50
C SER A 49 -15.52 -4.92 -4.16
N ASN A 50 -16.17 -4.95 -3.00
CA ASN A 50 -17.24 -5.94 -2.74
C ASN A 50 -18.37 -5.62 -3.73
N ILE A 51 -18.33 -6.26 -4.90
CA ILE A 51 -19.48 -6.46 -5.77
C ILE A 51 -19.91 -7.90 -5.55
#